data_AF-A0A1X7TBG8-F1
#
_entry.id   AF-A0A1X7TBG8-F1
#
_cell.length_a   1.000
_cell.length_b   1.000
_cell.length_c   1.000
_cell.angle_alpha   90.00
_cell.angle_beta   90.00
_cell.angle_gamma   90.00
#
_symmetry.space_group_name_H-M   'P 1'
#
loop_
_entity.id
_entity.type
_entity.pdbx_description
1 polymer ?
#
loop_
_entity_poly.entity_id
_entity_poly.type
_entity_poly.pdbx_seq_one_letter_code
_entity_poly.pdbx_strand_id
1 'polypeptide(L)'
;MGWWSTLSKWLAFQWPLALEYISILVKELILVVMAAALFWWSWKGKLVIFSVDNEVVLYILSKTHSRESDLIHLIRLLVFYTAHFDFWFRTEYIPWKSN
;
A
#
# COMPACT_ATOMS: atom_id res chain seq x y z
N MET A 1 -29.22 15.64 -6.00
CA MET A 1 -29.12 14.72 -4.85
C MET A 1 -27.99 13.73 -5.14
N GLY A 2 -26.78 14.01 -4.68
CA GLY A 2 -25.62 13.14 -4.86
C GLY A 2 -25.15 12.65 -3.50
N TRP A 3 -25.46 11.40 -3.16
CA TRP A 3 -24.92 10.74 -1.98
C TRP A 3 -23.52 10.24 -2.34
N TRP A 4 -22.50 11.09 -2.17
CA TRP A 4 -21.13 10.61 -2.09
C TRP A 4 -20.93 10.02 -0.70
N SER A 5 -21.33 8.76 -0.51
CA SER A 5 -20.92 8.00 0.66
C SER A 5 -19.48 7.55 0.44
N THR A 6 -18.52 8.43 0.75
CA THR A 6 -17.12 8.07 0.96
C THR A 6 -17.06 7.18 2.20
N LEU A 7 -17.24 5.87 2.01
CA LEU A 7 -16.93 4.87 3.02
C LEU A 7 -15.41 4.88 3.24
N SER A 8 -14.94 5.72 4.14
CA SER A 8 -13.57 5.68 4.66
C SER A 8 -13.39 4.35 5.40
N LYS A 9 -12.84 3.36 4.71
CA LYS A 9 -12.46 2.08 5.31
C LYS A 9 -11.04 2.23 5.85
N TRP A 10 -10.91 2.11 7.16
CA TRP A 10 -9.62 2.20 7.85
C TRP A 10 -9.05 0.81 8.08
N LEU A 11 -7.77 0.63 7.78
CA LEU A 11 -7.01 -0.56 8.14
C LEU A 11 -6.05 -0.20 9.26
N ALA A 12 -6.25 -0.79 10.43
CA ALA A 12 -5.30 -0.72 11.53
C ALA A 12 -4.86 -2.14 11.86
N PHE A 13 -3.55 -2.33 12.05
CA PHE A 13 -2.97 -3.63 12.35
C PHE A 13 -2.02 -3.48 13.53
N GLN A 14 -2.16 -4.36 14.52
CA GLN A 14 -1.19 -4.48 15.60
C GLN A 14 -0.13 -5.50 15.22
N TRP A 15 1.13 -5.07 15.21
CA TRP A 15 2.25 -5.96 14.90
C TRP A 15 2.46 -6.96 16.04
N PRO A 16 2.50 -8.27 15.75
CA PRO A 16 2.86 -9.26 16.76
C PRO A 16 4.32 -9.08 17.18
N LEU A 17 4.65 -9.42 18.42
CA LEU A 17 6.00 -9.28 18.99
C LEU A 17 7.10 -9.96 18.13
N ALA A 18 6.76 -11.05 17.45
CA ALA A 18 7.66 -11.74 16.54
C ALA A 18 8.14 -10.88 15.34
N LEU A 19 7.38 -9.83 14.98
CA LEU A 19 7.66 -8.93 13.86
C LEU A 19 8.07 -7.54 14.32
N GLU A 20 8.38 -7.37 15.61
CA GLU A 20 8.74 -6.07 16.19
C GLU A 20 10.04 -5.51 15.56
N TYR A 21 11.02 -6.37 15.31
CA TYR A 21 12.34 -6.01 14.78
C TYR A 21 12.37 -5.73 13.26
N ILE A 22 11.25 -5.92 12.58
CA ILE A 22 11.17 -5.66 11.14
C ILE A 22 11.23 -4.15 10.87
N SER A 23 11.95 -3.77 9.82
CA SER A 23 12.06 -2.40 9.35
C SER A 23 10.68 -1.77 9.14
N ILE A 24 10.54 -0.49 9.52
CA ILE A 24 9.33 0.31 9.30
C ILE A 24 8.89 0.26 7.83
N LEU A 25 9.86 0.28 6.90
CA LEU A 25 9.64 0.16 5.46
C LEU A 25 8.88 -1.12 5.08
N VAL A 26 9.30 -2.25 5.63
CA VAL A 26 8.69 -3.55 5.36
C VAL A 26 7.30 -3.59 6.00
N LYS A 27 7.12 -3.03 7.19
CA LYS A 27 5.81 -2.93 7.87
C LYS A 27 4.80 -2.12 7.05
N GLU A 28 5.20 -0.94 6.57
CA GLU A 28 4.37 -0.08 5.70
C GLU A 28 4.00 -0.81 4.41
N LEU A 29 4.96 -1.48 3.77
CA LEU A 29 4.70 -2.19 2.53
C LEU A 29 3.77 -3.41 2.73
N ILE A 30 3.92 -4.15 3.83
CA ILE A 30 2.98 -5.23 4.19
C ILE A 30 1.57 -4.66 4.35
N LEU A 31 1.41 -3.50 4.98
CA LEU A 31 0.09 -2.86 5.12
C LEU A 31 -0.53 -2.50 3.77
N VAL A 32 0.26 -1.96 2.83
CA VAL A 32 -0.21 -1.68 1.46
C VAL A 32 -0.67 -2.97 0.76
N VAL A 33 0.10 -4.04 0.87
CA VAL A 33 -0.26 -5.35 0.29
C VAL A 33 -1.53 -5.92 0.93
N MET A 34 -1.68 -5.82 2.26
CA MET A 34 -2.89 -6.24 2.96
C MET A 34 -4.10 -5.40 2.55
N ALA A 35 -3.94 -4.09 2.42
CA ALA A 35 -4.99 -3.20 1.95
C ALA A 35 -5.43 -3.57 0.52
N ALA A 36 -4.50 -3.92 -0.36
CA ALA A 36 -4.81 -4.41 -1.70
C ALA A 36 -5.63 -5.71 -1.68
N ALA A 37 -5.30 -6.65 -0.81
CA ALA A 37 -6.05 -7.89 -0.66
C ALA A 37 -7.46 -7.66 -0.07
N LEU A 38 -7.61 -6.76 0.89
CA LEU A 38 -8.86 -6.53 1.62
C LEU A 38 -9.83 -5.59 0.90
N PHE A 39 -9.31 -4.56 0.23
CA PHE A 39 -10.12 -3.52 -0.41
C PHE A 39 -10.20 -3.64 -1.93
N TRP A 40 -9.62 -4.69 -2.51
CA TRP A 40 -9.60 -4.94 -3.95
C TRP A 40 -10.96 -4.71 -4.60
N TRP A 41 -12.05 -5.21 -4.00
CA TRP A 41 -13.38 -5.10 -4.58
C TRP A 41 -13.80 -3.65 -4.85
N SER A 42 -13.37 -2.71 -4.00
CA SER A 42 -13.63 -1.28 -4.16
C SER A 42 -12.67 -0.61 -5.17
N TRP A 43 -11.55 -1.24 -5.47
CA TRP A 43 -10.46 -0.76 -6.32
C TRP A 43 -10.50 -1.30 -7.75
N LYS A 44 -11.23 -2.38 -8.00
CA LYS A 44 -11.41 -2.97 -9.34
C LYS A 44 -11.72 -1.90 -10.40
N GLY A 45 -10.94 -1.89 -11.47
CA GLY A 45 -11.06 -0.99 -12.61
C GLY A 45 -10.63 0.46 -12.33
N LYS A 46 -9.98 0.73 -11.20
CA LYS A 46 -9.61 2.10 -10.78
C LYS A 46 -8.12 2.26 -10.55
N LEU A 47 -7.68 3.51 -10.59
CA LEU A 47 -6.36 3.93 -10.14
C LEU A 47 -6.42 4.26 -8.65
N VAL A 48 -5.68 3.50 -7.85
CA VAL A 48 -5.54 3.68 -6.40
C VAL A 48 -4.32 4.55 -6.13
N ILE A 49 -4.49 5.63 -5.37
CA ILE A 49 -3.38 6.48 -4.97
C ILE A 49 -2.94 6.06 -3.56
N PHE A 50 -1.72 5.54 -3.45
CA PHE A 50 -1.07 5.29 -2.17
C PHE A 50 -0.35 6.55 -1.72
N SER A 51 -0.95 7.20 -0.73
CA SER A 51 -0.37 8.34 -0.05
C SER A 51 0.55 7.87 1.07
N VAL A 52 1.85 8.15 0.94
CA VAL A 52 2.86 7.71 1.91
C VAL A 52 3.70 8.90 2.36
N ASP A 53 3.95 9.01 3.66
CA ASP A 53 4.76 10.06 4.29
C ASP A 53 6.26 9.70 4.37
N ASN A 54 6.59 8.45 4.03
CA ASN A 54 7.95 7.95 3.91
C ASN A 54 8.44 7.97 2.45
N GLU A 55 9.36 8.90 2.15
CA GLU A 55 9.96 9.05 0.81
C GLU A 55 10.67 7.77 0.32
N VAL A 56 11.20 6.95 1.22
CA VAL A 56 11.89 5.71 0.85
C VAL A 56 10.87 4.66 0.38
N VAL A 57 9.72 4.52 1.06
CA VAL A 57 8.62 3.65 0.60
C VAL A 57 8.06 4.15 -0.73
N LEU A 58 7.87 5.47 -0.87
CA LEU A 58 7.46 6.07 -2.13
C LEU A 58 8.42 5.70 -3.27
N TYR A 59 9.73 5.81 -3.04
CA TYR A 59 10.75 5.44 -4.02
C TYR A 59 10.66 3.96 -4.38
N ILE A 60 10.54 3.08 -3.40
CA ILE A 60 10.45 1.63 -3.62
C ILE A 60 9.19 1.26 -4.41
N LEU A 61 8.04 1.81 -4.06
CA LEU A 61 6.78 1.55 -4.75
C LEU A 61 6.79 2.12 -6.18
N SER A 62 7.26 3.35 -6.35
CA SER A 62 7.33 4.01 -7.66
C SER A 62 8.34 3.36 -8.61
N LYS A 63 9.48 2.91 -8.09
CA LYS A 63 10.52 2.22 -8.87
C LYS A 63 10.24 0.73 -9.05
N THR A 64 9.34 0.15 -8.23
CA THR A 64 9.03 -1.28 -8.22
C THR A 64 10.30 -2.14 -8.06
N HIS A 65 11.32 -1.61 -7.40
CA HIS A 65 12.64 -2.24 -7.28
C HIS A 65 13.27 -1.87 -5.94
N SER A 66 13.79 -2.88 -5.24
CA SER A 66 14.56 -2.72 -4.01
C SER A 66 15.78 -3.64 -4.05
N ARG A 67 16.81 -3.34 -3.25
CA ARG A 67 17.96 -4.25 -3.08
C ARG A 67 17.69 -5.33 -2.03
N GLU A 68 16.69 -5.13 -1.19
CA GLU A 68 16.30 -6.09 -0.14
C GLU A 68 15.32 -7.12 -0.69
N SER A 69 15.62 -8.41 -0.45
CA SER A 69 14.83 -9.53 -0.98
C SER A 69 13.37 -9.48 -0.50
N ASP A 70 13.16 -9.18 0.78
CA ASP A 70 11.82 -9.14 1.39
C ASP A 70 10.93 -8.07 0.76
N LEU A 71 11.49 -6.90 0.48
CA LEU A 71 10.78 -5.80 -0.18
C LEU A 71 10.41 -6.17 -1.62
N ILE A 72 11.31 -6.81 -2.38
CA ILE A 72 10.99 -7.26 -3.75
C ILE A 72 9.86 -8.29 -3.74
N HIS A 73 9.85 -9.24 -2.80
CA HIS A 73 8.78 -10.22 -2.71
C HIS A 73 7.42 -9.56 -2.48
N LEU A 74 7.35 -8.57 -1.60
CA LEU A 74 6.13 -7.81 -1.33
C LEU A 74 5.68 -6.98 -2.53
N ILE A 75 6.61 -6.33 -3.25
CA ILE A 75 6.29 -5.59 -4.48
C ILE A 75 5.75 -6.53 -5.55
N ARG A 76 6.39 -7.69 -5.76
CA ARG A 76 5.91 -8.70 -6.73
C ARG A 76 4.53 -9.20 -6.38
N LEU A 77 4.25 -9.39 -5.09
CA LEU A 77 2.92 -9.76 -4.60
C LEU A 77 1.90 -8.64 -4.86
N LEU A 78 2.28 -7.38 -4.65
CA LEU A 78 1.42 -6.24 -4.96
C LEU A 78 1.10 -6.15 -6.46
N VAL A 79 2.11 -6.32 -7.32
CA VAL A 79 1.93 -6.33 -8.77
C VAL A 79 1.06 -7.51 -9.20
N PHE A 80 1.26 -8.68 -8.60
CA PHE A 80 0.38 -9.83 -8.82
C PHE A 80 -1.07 -9.50 -8.45
N TYR A 81 -1.30 -8.85 -7.31
CA TYR A 81 -2.63 -8.38 -6.94
C TYR A 81 -3.18 -7.37 -7.93
N THR A 82 -2.41 -6.40 -8.41
CA THR A 82 -2.90 -5.42 -9.41
C THR A 82 -3.39 -6.10 -10.68
N ALA A 83 -2.70 -7.14 -11.13
CA ALA A 83 -3.09 -7.91 -12.30
C ALA A 83 -4.29 -8.83 -12.02
N HIS A 84 -4.29 -9.54 -10.89
CA HIS A 84 -5.33 -10.48 -10.51
C HIS A 84 -6.66 -9.78 -10.17
N PHE A 85 -6.55 -8.62 -9.53
CA PHE A 85 -7.64 -7.78 -9.05
C PHE A 85 -7.86 -6.56 -9.96
N ASP A 86 -7.36 -6.58 -11.19
CA ASP A 86 -7.66 -5.59 -12.24
C ASP A 86 -7.72 -4.14 -11.72
N PHE A 87 -6.68 -3.71 -11.00
CA PHE A 87 -6.58 -2.33 -10.49
C PHE A 87 -5.18 -1.80 -10.75
N TRP A 88 -5.06 -0.48 -10.86
CA TRP A 88 -3.78 0.19 -10.99
C TRP A 88 -3.47 0.94 -9.73
N PHE A 89 -2.19 1.18 -9.45
CA PHE A 89 -1.79 2.06 -8.37
C PHE A 89 -0.79 3.12 -8.82
N ARG A 90 -0.82 4.24 -8.13
CA ARG A 90 0.19 5.29 -8.17
C ARG A 90 0.56 5.63 -6.74
N THR A 91 1.78 6.10 -6.53
CA THR A 91 2.23 6.55 -5.22
C THR A 91 2.46 8.03 -5.21
N GLU A 92 1.98 8.69 -4.17
CA GLU A 92 2.13 10.13 -3.97
C GLU A 92 2.68 10.41 -2.57
N TYR A 93 3.63 11.33 -2.51
CA TYR A 93 4.20 11.76 -1.25
C TYR A 93 3.26 12.78 -0.62
N ILE A 94 2.83 12.52 0.62
CA ILE A 94 2.09 13.52 1.39
C ILE A 94 3.02 14.08 2.46
N PRO A 95 3.37 15.38 2.40
CA PRO A 95 4.09 16.02 3.48
C PRO A 95 3.21 16.05 4.74
N TRP A 96 3.83 15.76 5.89
CA TRP A 96 3.23 15.65 7.24
C TRP A 96 2.20 16.73 7.61
N LYS A 97 2.22 17.90 6.96
CA LYS A 97 1.26 18.99 7.17
C LYS A 97 -0.17 18.72 6.68
N SER A 98 -0.43 17.62 5.97
CA SER A 98 -1.72 17.35 5.30
C SER A 98 -2.37 16.00 5.64
N ASN A 99 -1.99 15.37 6.76
CA ASN A 99 -2.67 14.18 7.30
C ASN A 99 -3.64 14.53 8.42
#